data_AF-A0A962I824-F1
#
_entry.id   AF-A0A962I824-F1
#
_cell.length_a   1.000
_cell.length_b   1.000
_cell.length_c   1.000
_cell.angle_alpha   90.00
_cell.angle_beta   90.00
_cell.angle_gamma   90.00
#
_symmetry.space_group_name_H-M   'P 1'
#
loop_
_entity.id
_entity.type
_entity.pdbx_description
1 polymer ?
#
loop_
_entity_poly.entity_id
_entity_poly.type
_entity_poly.pdbx_seq_one_letter_code
_entity_poly.pdbx_strand_id
1 'polypeptide(L)'
;IEQERAVKENELNTEIAVETKKRQIRETQMEAERAVLEKQLEIQAQEMQGRIAQERENETLTTLRCANANREAEARAHAVDLLVQKVRHIDPKVLQALSLGSSDSGTIIAAAFQELAQNAGRIGELNISPELLAQLTQKAPRPAKI
;
A
#
# COMPACT_ATOMS: atom_id res chain seq x y z
N ILE A 1 33.63 -68.18 56.06
CA ILE A 1 32.34 -67.55 56.45
C ILE A 1 32.50 -66.04 56.62
N GLU A 2 33.48 -65.53 57.37
CA GLU A 2 33.69 -64.06 57.49
C GLU A 2 34.13 -63.38 56.20
N GLN A 3 35.02 -64.00 55.40
CA GLN A 3 35.45 -63.45 54.11
C GLN A 3 34.31 -63.32 53.08
N GLU A 4 33.35 -64.24 53.06
CA GLU A 4 32.19 -64.16 52.17
C GLU A 4 31.23 -63.02 52.55
N ARG A 5 31.10 -62.71 53.85
CA ARG A 5 30.33 -61.54 54.30
C ARG A 5 31.01 -60.23 53.90
N ALA A 6 32.33 -60.16 54.04
CA ALA A 6 33.12 -58.97 53.67
C ALA A 6 33.08 -58.68 52.15
N VAL A 7 33.03 -59.71 51.30
CA VAL A 7 32.90 -59.53 49.85
C VAL A 7 31.49 -59.04 49.49
N LYS A 8 30.43 -59.65 50.03
CA LYS A 8 29.04 -59.18 49.81
C LYS A 8 28.79 -57.75 50.26
N GLU A 9 29.40 -57.34 51.37
CA GLU A 9 29.27 -55.97 51.89
C GLU A 9 29.98 -54.96 50.97
N ASN A 10 31.16 -55.31 50.44
CA ASN A 10 31.83 -54.48 49.42
C ASN A 10 31.03 -54.40 48.12
N GLU A 11 30.47 -55.50 47.63
CA GLU A 11 29.63 -55.51 46.44
C GLU A 11 28.42 -54.58 46.60
N LEU A 12 27.70 -54.69 47.73
CA LEU A 12 26.57 -53.81 48.05
C LEU A 12 27.00 -52.33 48.14
N ASN A 13 28.13 -52.04 48.78
CA ASN A 13 28.65 -50.68 48.87
C ASN A 13 29.02 -50.11 47.49
N THR A 14 29.60 -50.92 46.61
CA THR A 14 29.89 -50.50 45.24
C THR A 14 28.62 -50.28 44.42
N GLU A 15 27.59 -51.11 44.62
CA GLU A 15 26.31 -50.98 43.93
C GLU A 15 25.55 -49.72 44.36
N ILE A 16 25.56 -49.42 45.67
CA ILE A 16 25.03 -48.15 46.23
C ILE A 16 25.80 -46.95 45.66
N ALA A 17 27.13 -47.03 45.56
CA ALA A 17 27.94 -45.97 44.98
C ALA A 17 27.64 -45.73 43.48
N VAL A 18 27.36 -46.79 42.72
CA VAL A 18 26.97 -46.68 41.31
C VAL A 18 25.58 -46.06 41.17
N GLU A 19 24.58 -46.50 41.94
CA GLU A 19 23.21 -45.96 41.88
C GLU A 19 23.13 -44.50 42.32
N THR A 20 23.86 -44.12 43.38
CA THR A 20 23.95 -42.72 43.81
C THR A 20 24.57 -41.84 42.73
N LYS A 21 25.64 -42.30 42.07
CA LYS A 21 26.28 -41.57 40.96
C LYS A 21 25.37 -41.49 39.73
N LYS A 22 24.62 -42.55 39.39
CA LYS A 22 23.59 -42.51 38.33
C LYS A 22 22.48 -41.52 38.65
N ARG A 23 22.06 -41.43 39.91
CA ARG A 23 21.06 -40.45 40.35
C ARG A 23 21.58 -39.03 40.20
N GLN A 24 22.81 -38.77 40.65
CA GLN A 24 23.46 -37.47 40.48
C GLN A 24 23.55 -37.07 39.00
N ILE A 25 23.98 -37.98 38.11
CA ILE A 25 24.04 -37.70 36.67
C ILE A 25 22.67 -37.30 36.12
N ARG A 26 21.61 -38.04 36.48
CA ARG A 26 20.24 -37.71 36.03
C ARG A 26 19.76 -36.37 36.58
N GLU A 27 20.03 -36.07 37.84
CA GLU A 27 19.68 -34.78 38.45
C GLU A 27 20.40 -33.63 37.73
N THR A 28 21.71 -33.74 37.50
CA THR A 28 22.48 -32.73 36.75
C THR A 28 22.01 -32.58 35.30
N GLN A 29 21.63 -33.68 34.63
CA GLN A 29 21.07 -33.63 33.27
C GLN A 29 19.72 -32.90 33.25
N MET A 30 18.82 -33.22 34.18
CA MET A 30 17.52 -32.55 34.27
C MET A 30 17.66 -31.06 34.60
N GLU A 31 18.60 -30.69 35.48
CA GLU A 31 18.90 -29.28 35.76
C GLU A 31 19.43 -28.54 34.54
N ALA A 32 20.33 -29.18 33.77
CA ALA A 32 20.84 -28.61 32.53
C ALA A 32 19.73 -28.44 31.48
N GLU A 33 18.87 -29.43 31.29
CA GLU A 33 17.71 -29.35 30.38
C GLU A 33 16.74 -28.24 30.78
N ARG A 34 16.44 -28.13 32.08
CA ARG A 34 15.60 -27.04 32.60
C ARG A 34 16.21 -25.67 32.31
N ALA A 35 17.52 -25.51 32.53
CA ALA A 35 18.21 -24.25 32.24
C ALA A 35 18.14 -23.88 30.74
N VAL A 36 18.27 -24.87 29.85
CA VAL A 36 18.12 -24.65 28.40
C VAL A 36 16.70 -24.22 28.05
N LEU A 37 15.68 -24.90 28.57
CA LEU A 37 14.28 -24.56 28.33
C LEU A 37 13.93 -23.16 28.84
N GLU A 38 14.41 -22.81 30.03
CA GLU A 38 14.22 -21.47 30.61
C GLU A 38 14.84 -20.38 29.71
N LYS A 39 16.05 -20.61 29.21
CA LYS A 39 16.70 -19.69 28.27
C LYS A 39 15.96 -19.59 26.93
N GLN A 40 15.42 -20.68 26.41
CA GLN A 40 14.62 -20.66 25.19
C GLN A 40 13.33 -19.85 25.37
N LEU A 41 12.64 -20.02 26.51
CA LEU A 41 11.45 -19.23 26.84
C LEU A 41 11.78 -17.75 26.97
N GLU A 42 12.91 -17.41 27.59
CA GLU A 42 13.38 -16.03 27.73
C GLU A 42 13.64 -15.39 26.35
N ILE A 43 14.32 -16.11 25.45
CA ILE A 43 14.57 -15.65 24.07
C ILE A 43 13.24 -15.43 23.33
N GLN A 44 12.32 -16.40 23.37
CA GLN A 44 11.03 -16.28 22.71
C GLN A 44 10.19 -15.12 23.26
N ALA A 45 10.25 -14.87 24.57
CA ALA A 45 9.59 -13.74 25.20
C ALA A 45 10.19 -12.41 24.72
N GLN A 46 11.52 -12.31 24.64
CA GLN A 46 12.21 -11.12 24.12
C GLN A 46 11.88 -10.87 22.65
N GLU A 47 11.89 -11.91 21.80
CA GLU A 47 11.50 -11.81 20.40
C GLU A 47 10.04 -11.34 20.25
N MET A 48 9.13 -11.90 21.06
CA MET A 48 7.73 -11.49 21.05
C MET A 48 7.56 -10.04 21.48
N GLN A 49 8.27 -9.59 22.52
CA GLN A 49 8.26 -8.19 22.95
C GLN A 49 8.79 -7.26 21.85
N GLY A 50 9.87 -7.64 21.17
CA GLY A 50 10.41 -6.90 20.03
C GLY A 50 9.39 -6.75 18.90
N ARG A 51 8.71 -7.85 18.53
CA ARG A 51 7.64 -7.83 17.52
C ARG A 51 6.47 -6.93 17.93
N ILE A 52 6.04 -6.98 19.20
CA ILE A 52 4.96 -6.11 19.71
C ILE A 52 5.38 -4.64 19.65
N ALA A 53 6.62 -4.31 20.02
CA ALA A 53 7.13 -2.94 19.95
C ALA A 53 7.14 -2.43 18.50
N GLN A 54 7.64 -3.24 17.58
CA GLN A 54 7.65 -2.90 16.15
C GLN A 54 6.23 -2.70 15.61
N GLU A 55 5.27 -3.54 16.00
CA GLU A 55 3.89 -3.41 15.54
C GLU A 55 3.22 -2.12 16.06
N ARG A 56 3.52 -1.71 17.29
CA ARG A 56 3.05 -0.42 17.84
C ARG A 56 3.64 0.78 17.09
N GLU A 57 4.92 0.70 16.71
CA GLU A 57 5.54 1.73 15.87
C GLU A 57 4.90 1.78 14.47
N ASN A 58 4.59 0.62 13.88
CA ASN A 58 3.88 0.53 12.60
C ASN A 58 2.47 1.12 12.67
N GLU A 59 1.73 0.87 13.76
CA GLU A 59 0.42 1.47 14.01
C GLU A 59 0.53 3.01 14.08
N THR A 60 1.51 3.51 14.84
CA THR A 60 1.79 4.95 14.95
C THR A 60 2.16 5.54 13.59
N LEU A 61 3.02 4.88 12.82
CA LEU A 61 3.39 5.33 11.48
C LEU A 61 2.17 5.36 10.55
N THR A 62 1.30 4.35 10.62
CA THR A 62 0.11 4.24 9.77
C THR A 62 -0.90 5.35 10.09
N THR A 63 -1.15 5.61 11.37
CA THR A 63 -2.02 6.72 11.79
C THR A 63 -1.50 8.07 11.31
N LEU A 64 -0.20 8.33 11.46
CA LEU A 64 0.44 9.54 10.94
C LEU A 64 0.32 9.65 9.42
N ARG A 65 0.53 8.55 8.68
CA ARG A 65 0.37 8.54 7.22
C ARG A 65 -1.06 8.82 6.80
N CYS A 66 -2.04 8.25 7.49
CA CYS A 66 -3.45 8.52 7.22
C CYS A 66 -3.80 9.99 7.47
N ALA A 67 -3.36 10.55 8.61
CA ALA A 67 -3.57 11.96 8.93
C ALA A 67 -2.92 12.89 7.89
N ASN A 68 -1.70 12.59 7.46
CA ASN A 68 -1.01 13.35 6.42
C ASN A 68 -1.73 13.26 5.07
N ALA A 69 -2.12 12.06 4.65
CA ALA A 69 -2.85 11.86 3.39
C ALA A 69 -4.19 12.61 3.38
N ASN A 70 -4.93 12.59 4.49
CA ASN A 70 -6.16 13.37 4.62
C ASN A 70 -5.89 14.86 4.52
N ARG A 71 -4.86 15.38 5.21
CA ARG A 71 -4.50 16.80 5.15
C ARG A 71 -4.07 17.24 3.76
N GLU A 72 -3.34 16.40 3.04
CA GLU A 72 -2.97 16.65 1.65
C GLU A 72 -4.20 16.65 0.73
N ALA A 73 -5.13 15.71 0.93
CA ALA A 73 -6.37 15.64 0.16
C ALA A 73 -7.25 16.87 0.41
N GLU A 74 -7.40 17.30 1.66
CA GLU A 74 -8.10 18.54 2.04
C GLU A 74 -7.46 19.77 1.39
N ALA A 75 -6.13 19.87 1.45
CA ALA A 75 -5.41 20.99 0.82
C ALA A 75 -5.63 21.02 -0.71
N ARG A 76 -5.61 19.86 -1.37
CA ARG A 76 -5.90 19.74 -2.81
C ARG A 76 -7.34 20.09 -3.14
N ALA A 77 -8.29 19.58 -2.35
CA ALA A 77 -9.71 19.89 -2.53
C ALA A 77 -9.98 21.40 -2.38
N HIS A 78 -9.39 22.03 -1.36
CA HIS A 78 -9.48 23.47 -1.18
C HIS A 78 -8.85 24.25 -2.33
N ALA A 79 -7.69 23.83 -2.83
CA ALA A 79 -7.06 24.46 -3.99
C ALA A 79 -7.96 24.37 -5.24
N VAL A 80 -8.55 23.20 -5.51
CA VAL A 80 -9.49 23.01 -6.62
C VAL A 80 -10.75 23.83 -6.42
N ASP A 81 -11.30 23.89 -5.21
CA ASP A 81 -12.49 24.68 -4.91
C ASP A 81 -12.25 26.17 -5.17
N LEU A 82 -11.12 26.71 -4.72
CA LEU A 82 -10.71 28.08 -5.03
C LEU A 82 -10.62 28.32 -6.54
N LEU A 83 -10.03 27.39 -7.31
CA LEU A 83 -9.97 27.51 -8.76
C LEU A 83 -11.38 27.52 -9.38
N VAL A 84 -12.24 26.60 -8.98
CA VAL A 84 -13.63 26.53 -9.46
C VAL A 84 -14.38 27.81 -9.12
N GLN A 85 -14.23 28.35 -7.90
CA GLN A 85 -14.83 29.62 -7.51
C GLN A 85 -14.37 30.79 -8.38
N LYS A 86 -13.07 30.86 -8.71
CA LYS A 86 -12.54 31.92 -9.61
C LYS A 86 -13.08 31.78 -11.03
N VAL A 87 -13.28 30.56 -11.51
CA VAL A 87 -13.77 30.27 -12.86
C VAL A 87 -15.30 30.31 -12.96
N ARG A 88 -16.03 30.19 -11.85
CA ARG A 88 -17.51 30.17 -11.79
C ARG A 88 -18.18 31.38 -12.45
N HIS A 89 -17.52 32.53 -12.45
CA HIS A 89 -18.04 33.77 -13.04
C HIS A 89 -17.72 33.92 -14.53
N ILE A 90 -16.91 33.03 -15.11
CA ILE A 90 -16.58 33.03 -16.53
C ILE A 90 -17.74 32.39 -17.30
N ASP A 91 -18.17 33.03 -18.38
CA ASP A 91 -19.21 32.48 -19.27
C ASP A 91 -18.75 31.10 -19.80
N PRO A 92 -19.57 30.05 -19.66
CA PRO A 92 -19.30 28.73 -20.23
C PRO A 92 -18.91 28.75 -21.71
N LYS A 93 -19.46 29.67 -22.50
CA LYS A 93 -19.10 29.84 -23.92
C LYS A 93 -17.68 30.34 -24.11
N VAL A 94 -17.19 31.22 -23.23
CA VAL A 94 -15.79 31.68 -23.26
C VAL A 94 -14.86 30.56 -22.85
N LEU A 95 -15.21 29.75 -21.85
CA LEU A 95 -14.43 28.56 -21.47
C LEU A 95 -14.40 27.52 -22.60
N GLN A 96 -15.53 27.31 -23.27
CA GLN A 96 -15.63 26.42 -24.43
C GLN A 96 -14.77 26.94 -25.59
N ALA A 97 -14.80 28.25 -25.88
CA ALA A 97 -13.94 28.86 -26.89
C ALA A 97 -12.44 28.75 -26.57
N LEU A 98 -12.06 28.95 -25.30
CA LEU A 98 -10.67 28.78 -24.84
C LEU A 98 -10.20 27.33 -24.94
N SER A 99 -11.06 26.37 -24.61
CA SER A 99 -10.79 24.92 -24.76
C SER A 99 -10.64 24.52 -26.23
N LEU A 100 -11.53 25.02 -27.10
CA LEU A 100 -11.52 24.79 -28.54
C LEU A 100 -10.31 25.42 -29.24
N GLY A 101 -9.77 26.53 -28.74
CA GLY A 101 -8.55 27.16 -29.26
C GLY A 101 -7.29 26.27 -29.17
N SER A 102 -7.33 25.21 -28.36
CA SER A 102 -6.27 24.20 -28.23
C SER A 102 -6.63 22.83 -28.86
N SER A 103 -7.84 22.70 -29.41
CA SER A 103 -8.40 21.45 -29.93
C SER A 103 -8.07 21.24 -31.40
N ASP A 104 -8.12 19.98 -31.87
CA ASP A 104 -7.94 19.65 -33.28
C ASP A 104 -9.16 20.04 -34.13
N SER A 105 -8.94 20.22 -35.45
CA SER A 105 -9.99 20.62 -36.40
C SER A 105 -11.21 19.70 -36.35
N GLY A 106 -11.03 18.40 -36.13
CA GLY A 106 -12.13 17.44 -36.01
C GLY A 106 -12.99 17.71 -34.77
N THR A 107 -12.37 17.98 -33.63
CA THR A 107 -13.07 18.36 -32.38
C THR A 107 -13.80 19.69 -32.50
N ILE A 108 -13.21 20.68 -33.18
CA ILE A 108 -13.87 21.98 -33.44
C ILE A 108 -15.11 21.78 -34.31
N ILE A 109 -15.01 20.96 -35.36
CA ILE A 109 -16.13 20.64 -36.25
C ILE A 109 -17.23 19.90 -35.48
N ALA A 110 -16.88 18.87 -34.69
CA ALA A 110 -17.85 18.14 -33.88
C ALA A 110 -18.63 19.04 -32.91
N ALA A 111 -17.94 19.99 -32.27
CA ALA A 111 -18.57 20.98 -31.40
C ALA A 111 -19.54 21.91 -32.17
N ALA A 112 -19.15 22.38 -33.36
CA ALA A 112 -20.02 23.20 -34.20
C ALA A 112 -21.27 22.44 -34.67
N PHE A 113 -21.14 21.15 -35.03
CA PHE A 113 -22.27 20.29 -35.37
C PHE A 113 -23.23 20.07 -34.19
N GLN A 114 -22.69 19.90 -32.99
CA GLN A 114 -23.50 19.77 -31.78
C GLN A 114 -24.28 21.07 -31.48
N GLU A 115 -23.67 22.23 -31.67
CA GLU A 115 -24.34 23.53 -31.50
C GLU A 115 -25.45 23.76 -32.55
N LEU A 116 -25.18 23.39 -33.81
CA LEU A 116 -26.19 23.40 -34.88
C LEU A 116 -27.36 22.46 -34.57
N ALA A 117 -27.08 21.25 -34.10
CA ALA A 117 -28.12 20.29 -33.73
C ALA A 117 -28.97 20.76 -32.54
N GLN A 118 -28.36 21.39 -31.53
CA GLN A 118 -29.08 21.95 -30.38
C GLN A 118 -30.00 23.11 -30.78
N ASN A 119 -29.63 23.88 -31.80
CA ASN A 119 -30.42 24.99 -32.33
C ASN A 119 -31.29 24.59 -33.53
N ALA A 120 -31.36 23.30 -33.90
CA ALA A 120 -32.00 22.83 -35.12
C ALA A 120 -33.46 23.29 -35.28
N GLY A 121 -34.20 23.50 -34.19
CA GLY A 121 -35.57 24.05 -34.25
C GLY A 121 -35.67 25.51 -34.72
N ARG A 122 -34.55 26.26 -34.76
CA ARG A 122 -34.45 27.63 -35.29
C ARG A 122 -33.81 27.69 -36.68
N ILE A 123 -33.30 26.56 -37.15
CA ILE A 123 -32.60 26.41 -38.43
C ILE A 123 -33.62 25.76 -39.36
N GLY A 124 -33.98 26.41 -40.47
CA GLY A 124 -34.97 25.88 -41.41
C GLY A 124 -34.44 24.62 -42.10
N GLU A 125 -33.71 24.80 -43.21
CA GLU A 125 -33.02 23.71 -43.90
C GLU A 125 -31.54 24.07 -44.03
N LEU A 126 -30.66 23.22 -43.50
CA LEU A 126 -29.21 23.33 -43.66
C LEU A 126 -28.72 22.16 -44.50
N ASN A 127 -28.33 22.45 -45.75
CA ASN A 127 -27.77 21.47 -46.66
C ASN A 127 -26.24 21.48 -46.57
N ILE A 128 -25.66 20.33 -46.25
CA ILE A 128 -24.20 20.17 -46.14
C ILE A 128 -23.75 19.22 -47.24
N SER A 129 -22.90 19.72 -48.15
CA SER A 129 -22.40 18.90 -49.25
C SER A 129 -21.32 17.91 -48.78
N PRO A 130 -21.26 16.71 -49.37
CA PRO A 130 -20.19 15.74 -49.08
C PRO A 130 -18.78 16.29 -49.31
N GLU A 131 -18.65 17.20 -50.28
CA GLU A 131 -17.39 17.85 -50.64
C GLU A 131 -16.92 18.87 -49.58
N LEU A 132 -17.85 19.63 -48.99
CA LEU A 132 -17.55 20.52 -47.87
C LEU A 132 -17.14 19.72 -46.62
N LEU A 133 -17.81 18.61 -46.33
CA LEU A 133 -17.45 17.72 -45.22
C LEU A 133 -16.05 17.12 -45.41
N ALA A 134 -15.73 16.71 -46.64
CA ALA A 134 -14.41 16.18 -46.98
C ALA A 134 -13.33 17.25 -46.81
N GLN A 135 -13.59 18.51 -47.17
CA GLN A 135 -12.62 19.60 -47.00
C GLN A 135 -12.43 20.01 -45.54
N LEU A 136 -13.51 20.00 -44.74
CA LEU A 136 -13.44 20.34 -43.32
C LEU A 136 -12.74 19.26 -42.48
N THR A 137 -12.93 17.98 -42.81
CA THR A 137 -12.29 16.85 -42.11
C THR A 137 -10.83 16.62 -42.53
N GLN A 138 -10.37 17.27 -43.59
CA GLN A 138 -8.96 17.26 -43.97
C GLN A 138 -8.13 18.03 -42.94
N LYS A 139 -7.16 17.35 -42.34
CA LYS A 139 -6.18 17.95 -41.44
C LYS A 139 -5.42 19.04 -42.19
N ALA A 140 -5.54 20.30 -41.74
CA ALA A 140 -4.83 21.42 -42.37
C ALA A 140 -3.33 21.11 -42.53
N PRO A 141 -2.73 21.31 -43.71
CA PRO A 141 -1.30 21.10 -43.89
C PRO A 141 -0.54 22.09 -43.00
N ARG A 142 0.39 21.58 -42.19
CA ARG A 142 1.29 22.42 -41.39
C ARG A 142 2.06 23.35 -42.35
N PRO A 143 2.13 24.67 -42.10
CA PRO A 143 2.99 25.53 -42.90
C PRO A 143 4.44 25.04 -42.76
N ALA A 144 5.09 24.81 -43.90
CA ALA A 144 6.50 24.48 -43.93
C ALA A 144 7.29 25.64 -43.30
N LYS A 145 8.15 25.32 -42.33
CA LYS A 145 9.07 26.28 -41.72
C LYS A 145 9.95 26.87 -42.84
N ILE A 146 9.89 28.19 -43.00
CA ILE A 146 10.86 29.00 -43.75
C ILE A 146 11.85 29.56 -42.72
#